data_AF-A0A353NCC2-F1
#
_entry.id   AF-A0A353NCC2-F1
#
_cell.length_a   1.000
_cell.length_b   1.000
_cell.length_c   1.000
_cell.angle_alpha   90.00
_cell.angle_beta   90.00
_cell.angle_gamma   90.00
#
_symmetry.space_group_name_H-M   'P 1'
#
loop_
_entity.id
_entity.type
_entity.pdbx_description
1 polymer ?
#
loop_
_entity_poly.entity_id
_entity_poly.type
_entity_poly.pdbx_seq_one_letter_code
_entity_poly.pdbx_strand_id
1 'polypeptide(L)'
;MNANLIDRELHFVDNNKAISLYGALNKNLQAIEKCSGVTIHARGNNLKIVGLAHEVELVTDLLNQLYDLIGKGYPVYSSDFAFGLRILESTPKARLDKIFLDKVFVTTQSRVVSPKTRNQKAYIEAIRNNDIVFGLGPAGTGKTYLAVAMAVSALTSGQVRSIILTRPAVEAGEKLGF
;
A
#
# COMPACT_ATOMS: atom_id res chain seq x y z
N MET A 1 -9.79 -22.43 27.45
CA MET A 1 -10.78 -22.12 26.40
C MET A 1 -10.21 -22.66 25.10
N ASN A 2 -10.80 -23.73 24.55
CA ASN A 2 -10.35 -24.26 23.27
C ASN A 2 -10.71 -23.24 22.19
N ALA A 3 -9.71 -22.58 21.62
CA ALA A 3 -9.93 -21.71 20.47
C ALA A 3 -10.40 -22.60 19.30
N ASN A 4 -11.67 -22.49 18.93
CA ASN A 4 -12.20 -23.17 17.75
C ASN A 4 -11.56 -22.54 16.51
N LEU A 5 -10.56 -23.23 15.96
CA LEU A 5 -10.01 -22.91 14.65
C LEU A 5 -11.03 -23.28 13.59
N ILE A 6 -11.26 -22.38 12.64
CA ILE A 6 -12.09 -22.64 11.47
C ILE A 6 -11.21 -22.65 10.23
N ASP A 7 -11.68 -23.33 9.19
CA ASP A 7 -11.08 -23.25 7.87
C ASP A 7 -12.05 -22.67 6.84
N ARG A 8 -11.49 -21.94 5.86
CA ARG A 8 -12.24 -21.37 4.74
C ARG A 8 -11.48 -21.57 3.45
N GLU A 9 -12.21 -21.93 2.39
CA GLU A 9 -11.65 -22.08 1.06
C GLU A 9 -12.05 -20.88 0.17
N LEU A 10 -11.08 -20.39 -0.60
CA LEU A 10 -11.24 -19.38 -1.63
C LEU A 10 -10.76 -19.93 -2.97
N HIS A 11 -11.49 -19.61 -4.03
CA HIS A 11 -11.17 -20.01 -5.40
C HIS A 11 -11.10 -18.78 -6.30
N PHE A 12 -9.95 -18.54 -6.93
CA PHE A 12 -9.75 -17.46 -7.87
C PHE A 12 -9.82 -17.95 -9.32
N VAL A 13 -10.74 -17.40 -10.11
CA VAL A 13 -10.99 -17.90 -11.48
C VAL A 13 -9.82 -17.60 -12.42
N ASP A 14 -9.19 -16.43 -12.29
CA ASP A 14 -8.13 -15.95 -13.17
C ASP A 14 -6.76 -16.27 -12.56
N ASN A 15 -6.04 -17.20 -13.21
CA ASN A 15 -4.73 -17.66 -12.75
C ASN A 15 -3.68 -16.53 -12.75
N ASN A 16 -3.72 -15.60 -13.71
CA ASN A 16 -2.74 -14.51 -13.77
C ASN A 16 -2.93 -13.54 -12.60
N LYS A 17 -4.19 -13.25 -12.25
CA LYS A 17 -4.52 -12.41 -11.09
C LYS A 17 -4.17 -13.12 -9.77
N ALA A 18 -4.44 -14.42 -9.68
CA ALA A 18 -4.07 -15.23 -8.53
C ALA A 18 -2.55 -15.25 -8.30
N ILE A 19 -1.76 -15.48 -9.35
CA ILE A 19 -0.29 -15.44 -9.29
C ILE A 19 0.20 -14.06 -8.82
N SER A 20 -0.37 -12.98 -9.35
CA SER A 20 -0.04 -11.62 -8.92
C SER A 20 -0.39 -11.37 -7.45
N LEU A 21 -1.52 -11.90 -6.98
CA LEU A 21 -1.97 -11.78 -5.59
C LEU A 21 -1.01 -12.54 -4.65
N TYR A 22 -0.65 -13.78 -4.99
CA TYR A 22 0.19 -14.61 -4.13
C TYR A 22 1.64 -14.11 -4.08
N GLY A 23 2.10 -13.50 -5.18
CA GLY A 23 3.47 -13.05 -5.36
C GLY A 23 4.43 -14.22 -5.64
N ALA A 24 5.65 -13.88 -6.06
CA ALA A 24 6.69 -14.86 -6.33
C ALA A 24 6.92 -15.76 -5.09
N LEU A 25 6.87 -17.08 -5.29
CA LEU A 25 7.02 -18.09 -4.23
C LEU A 25 6.07 -17.87 -3.03
N ASN A 26 4.85 -17.38 -3.28
CA ASN A 26 3.83 -17.09 -2.25
C ASN A 26 4.27 -16.07 -1.19
N LYS A 27 5.23 -15.19 -1.53
CA LYS A 27 5.80 -14.21 -0.59
C LYS A 27 4.74 -13.29 0.03
N ASN A 28 3.68 -12.93 -0.70
CA ASN A 28 2.61 -12.08 -0.15
C ASN A 28 1.75 -12.85 0.85
N LEU A 29 1.44 -14.12 0.58
CA LEU A 29 0.69 -14.97 1.51
C LEU A 29 1.44 -15.15 2.83
N GLN A 30 2.75 -15.43 2.75
CA GLN A 30 3.61 -15.54 3.93
C GLN A 30 3.67 -14.25 4.76
N ALA A 31 3.57 -13.08 4.11
CA ALA A 31 3.51 -11.81 4.82
C ALA A 31 2.20 -11.65 5.59
N ILE A 32 1.07 -12.08 5.01
CA ILE A 32 -0.24 -12.06 5.67
C ILE A 32 -0.25 -13.00 6.87
N GLU A 33 0.26 -14.23 6.73
CA GLU A 33 0.33 -15.21 7.82
C GLU A 33 1.06 -14.63 9.04
N LYS A 34 2.21 -13.98 8.82
CA LYS A 34 2.99 -13.33 9.90
C LYS A 34 2.25 -12.19 10.60
N CYS A 35 1.39 -11.47 9.89
CA CYS A 35 0.67 -10.32 10.44
C CYS A 35 -0.66 -10.68 11.11
N SER A 36 -1.32 -11.74 10.66
CA SER A 36 -2.69 -12.08 11.05
C SER A 36 -2.82 -13.37 11.87
N GLY A 37 -1.76 -14.15 12.03
CA GLY A 37 -1.78 -15.39 12.83
C GLY A 37 -2.46 -16.58 12.15
N VAL A 38 -3.03 -16.40 10.95
CA VAL A 38 -3.62 -17.50 10.17
C VAL A 38 -2.56 -18.29 9.40
N THR A 39 -2.91 -19.52 9.02
CA THR A 39 -2.15 -20.34 8.07
C THR A 39 -2.87 -20.37 6.73
N ILE A 40 -2.14 -20.17 5.63
CA ILE A 40 -2.67 -20.11 4.26
C ILE A 40 -1.96 -21.16 3.40
N HIS A 41 -2.72 -22.14 2.92
CA HIS A 41 -2.25 -23.13 1.97
C HIS A 41 -2.74 -22.80 0.56
N ALA A 42 -1.81 -22.59 -0.37
CA ALA A 42 -2.12 -22.36 -1.77
C ALA A 42 -1.93 -23.63 -2.60
N ARG A 43 -2.94 -23.98 -3.41
CA ARG A 43 -2.88 -25.07 -4.39
C ARG A 43 -3.53 -24.64 -5.70
N GLY A 44 -2.69 -24.25 -6.66
CA GLY A 44 -3.16 -23.65 -7.91
C GLY A 44 -3.97 -22.39 -7.62
N ASN A 45 -5.22 -22.36 -8.06
CA ASN A 45 -6.13 -21.23 -7.87
C ASN A 45 -6.89 -21.23 -6.54
N ASN A 46 -6.67 -22.27 -5.70
CA ASN A 46 -7.37 -22.43 -4.44
C ASN A 46 -6.47 -22.00 -3.28
N LEU A 47 -7.06 -21.24 -2.36
CA LEU A 47 -6.47 -20.97 -1.05
C LEU A 47 -7.32 -21.62 0.03
N LYS A 48 -6.66 -22.27 0.99
CA LYS A 48 -7.27 -22.71 2.24
C LYS A 48 -6.67 -21.90 3.38
N ILE A 49 -7.52 -21.19 4.11
CA ILE A 49 -7.16 -20.32 5.22
C ILE A 49 -7.63 -20.97 6.51
N VAL A 50 -6.75 -21.14 7.49
CA VAL A 50 -7.04 -21.77 8.78
C VAL A 50 -6.60 -20.86 9.92
N GLY A 51 -7.46 -20.62 10.90
CA GLY A 51 -7.16 -19.70 12.00
C GLY A 51 -8.36 -19.44 12.90
N LEU A 52 -8.28 -18.39 13.72
CA LEU A 52 -9.42 -17.94 14.52
C LEU A 52 -10.51 -17.35 13.60
N ALA A 53 -11.78 -17.50 14.00
CA ALA A 53 -12.90 -17.09 13.15
C ALA A 53 -12.81 -15.64 12.62
N HIS A 54 -12.44 -14.70 13.50
CA HIS A 54 -12.30 -13.30 13.15
C HIS A 54 -11.13 -13.03 12.18
N GLU A 55 -9.98 -13.68 12.37
CA GLU A 55 -8.80 -13.52 11.52
C GLU A 55 -9.04 -14.13 10.14
N VAL A 56 -9.69 -15.31 10.09
CA VAL A 56 -10.05 -15.98 8.84
C VAL A 56 -11.01 -15.11 8.04
N GLU A 57 -12.04 -14.53 8.66
CA GLU A 57 -12.96 -13.61 7.98
C GLU A 57 -12.25 -12.37 7.44
N LEU A 58 -11.41 -11.74 8.26
CA LEU A 58 -10.63 -10.56 7.90
C LEU A 58 -9.69 -10.81 6.72
N VAL A 59 -8.92 -11.90 6.76
CA VAL A 59 -7.99 -12.28 5.69
C VAL A 59 -8.73 -12.67 4.41
N THR A 60 -9.87 -13.34 4.55
CA THR A 60 -10.73 -13.68 3.40
C THR A 60 -11.20 -12.42 2.68
N ASP A 61 -11.69 -11.43 3.43
CA ASP A 61 -12.16 -10.17 2.86
C ASP A 61 -11.01 -9.37 2.21
N LEU A 62 -9.85 -9.29 2.89
CA LEU A 62 -8.64 -8.68 2.34
C LEU A 62 -8.25 -9.28 0.98
N LEU A 63 -8.16 -10.60 0.89
CA LEU A 63 -7.73 -11.30 -0.33
C LEU A 63 -8.71 -11.09 -1.48
N ASN A 64 -10.03 -11.13 -1.22
CA ASN A 64 -11.04 -10.87 -2.24
C ASN A 64 -10.97 -9.42 -2.74
N GLN A 65 -10.85 -8.44 -1.85
CA GLN A 65 -10.79 -7.04 -2.24
C GLN A 65 -9.49 -6.69 -3.00
N LEU A 66 -8.35 -7.29 -2.64
CA LEU A 66 -7.10 -7.13 -3.37
C LEU A 66 -7.14 -7.84 -4.73
N TYR A 67 -7.77 -9.01 -4.83
CA TYR A 67 -8.00 -9.69 -6.11
C TYR A 67 -8.83 -8.83 -7.07
N ASP A 68 -9.90 -8.21 -6.56
CA ASP A 68 -10.73 -7.28 -7.34
C ASP A 68 -9.95 -6.04 -7.80
N LEU A 69 -9.04 -5.54 -6.96
CA LEU A 69 -8.14 -4.42 -7.29
C LEU A 69 -7.20 -4.76 -8.45
N ILE A 70 -6.59 -5.96 -8.43
CA ILE A 70 -5.78 -6.46 -9.56
C ILE A 70 -6.66 -6.55 -10.81
N GLY A 71 -7.89 -7.03 -10.68
CA GLY A 71 -8.87 -7.06 -11.76
C GLY A 71 -9.20 -5.69 -12.37
N LYS A 72 -9.07 -4.62 -11.60
CA LYS A 72 -9.25 -3.22 -12.05
C LYS A 72 -7.96 -2.58 -12.57
N GLY A 73 -6.87 -3.35 -12.69
CA GLY A 73 -5.58 -2.87 -13.21
C GLY A 73 -4.68 -2.21 -12.15
N TYR A 74 -5.00 -2.33 -10.86
CA TYR A 74 -4.13 -1.84 -9.80
C TYR A 74 -2.95 -2.82 -9.58
N PRO A 75 -1.69 -2.36 -9.67
CA PRO A 75 -0.53 -3.20 -9.36
C PRO A 75 -0.44 -3.37 -7.83
N VAL A 76 -0.86 -4.52 -7.31
CA VAL A 76 -0.77 -4.82 -5.86
C VAL A 76 0.66 -5.18 -5.48
N TYR A 77 1.17 -4.50 -4.44
CA TYR A 77 2.50 -4.71 -3.86
C TYR A 77 2.42 -5.35 -2.48
N SER A 78 3.53 -5.91 -2.00
CA SER A 78 3.60 -6.55 -0.67
C SER A 78 3.22 -5.61 0.49
N SER A 79 3.46 -4.30 0.37
CA SER A 79 3.03 -3.29 1.36
C SER A 79 1.51 -3.13 1.47
N ASP A 80 0.78 -3.43 0.40
CA ASP A 80 -0.66 -3.21 0.31
C ASP A 80 -1.43 -4.22 1.15
N PHE A 81 -0.87 -5.42 1.37
CA PHE A 81 -1.45 -6.43 2.25
C PHE A 81 -1.46 -5.98 3.71
N ALA A 82 -0.31 -5.57 4.25
CA ALA A 82 -0.22 -5.07 5.62
C ALA A 82 -1.03 -3.78 5.82
N PHE A 83 -1.16 -2.97 4.78
CA PHE A 83 -1.97 -1.76 4.83
C PHE A 83 -3.48 -2.04 4.76
N GLY A 84 -3.91 -2.87 3.82
CA GLY A 84 -5.30 -3.31 3.68
C GLY A 84 -5.79 -4.03 4.92
N LEU A 85 -4.95 -4.88 5.51
CA LEU A 85 -5.26 -5.57 6.77
C LEU A 85 -5.59 -4.58 7.89
N ARG A 86 -4.73 -3.58 8.12
CA ARG A 86 -4.95 -2.53 9.14
C ARG A 86 -6.21 -1.70 8.90
N ILE A 87 -6.52 -1.42 7.63
CA ILE A 87 -7.78 -0.73 7.28
C ILE A 87 -8.98 -1.58 7.70
N LEU A 88 -8.99 -2.87 7.34
CA LEU A 88 -10.11 -3.75 7.61
C LEU A 88 -10.23 -4.08 9.11
N GLU A 89 -9.12 -4.15 9.86
CA GLU A 89 -9.14 -4.24 11.33
C GLU A 89 -9.82 -3.02 11.95
N SER A 90 -9.47 -1.82 11.48
CA SER A 90 -9.99 -0.56 12.03
C SER A 90 -11.41 -0.24 11.52
N THR A 91 -11.76 -0.72 10.34
CA THR A 91 -13.04 -0.45 9.66
C THR A 91 -13.44 -1.66 8.82
N PRO A 92 -14.11 -2.67 9.42
CA PRO A 92 -14.41 -3.95 8.77
C PRO A 92 -15.29 -3.88 7.51
N LYS A 93 -15.95 -2.74 7.26
CA LYS A 93 -16.78 -2.52 6.06
C LYS A 93 -16.12 -1.57 5.04
N ALA A 94 -14.83 -1.28 5.22
CA ALA A 94 -14.10 -0.43 4.29
C ALA A 94 -14.00 -1.08 2.91
N ARG A 95 -13.99 -0.22 1.90
CA ARG A 95 -13.87 -0.61 0.49
C ARG A 95 -12.48 -0.25 0.01
N LEU A 96 -11.59 -1.24 -0.04
CA LEU A 96 -10.19 -1.06 -0.42
C LEU A 96 -10.07 -0.49 -1.83
N ASP A 97 -10.97 -0.83 -2.75
CA ASP A 97 -10.98 -0.24 -4.08
C ASP A 97 -11.17 1.29 -4.07
N LYS A 98 -12.08 1.81 -3.25
CA LYS A 98 -12.25 3.27 -3.07
C LYS A 98 -11.07 3.93 -2.36
N ILE A 99 -10.33 3.16 -1.57
CA ILE A 99 -9.13 3.65 -0.92
C ILE A 99 -8.03 3.62 -1.98
N PHE A 100 -7.48 2.46 -2.31
CA PHE A 100 -6.33 2.26 -3.19
C PHE A 100 -6.45 2.88 -4.59
N LEU A 101 -7.62 2.84 -5.24
CA LEU A 101 -7.78 3.43 -6.58
C LEU A 101 -7.90 4.95 -6.53
N ASP A 102 -8.45 5.49 -5.43
CA ASP A 102 -8.67 6.92 -5.32
C ASP A 102 -7.48 7.63 -4.65
N LYS A 103 -6.77 6.96 -3.72
CA LYS A 103 -5.57 7.42 -2.97
C LYS A 103 -4.80 6.20 -2.41
N VAL A 104 -3.49 6.21 -2.26
CA VAL A 104 -2.86 6.18 -0.92
C VAL A 104 -1.39 5.82 -1.16
N PHE A 105 -0.50 6.58 -0.55
CA PHE A 105 0.90 6.21 -0.38
C PHE A 105 1.09 5.79 1.07
N VAL A 106 1.64 4.60 1.26
CA VAL A 106 2.04 4.10 2.57
C VAL A 106 3.43 4.65 2.85
N THR A 107 3.54 5.51 3.86
CA THR A 107 4.85 5.91 4.40
C THR A 107 5.34 4.88 5.42
N THR A 108 6.64 4.89 5.71
CA THR A 108 7.38 3.96 6.58
C THR A 108 6.84 3.81 8.01
N GLN A 109 5.92 4.65 8.46
CA GLN A 109 5.37 4.65 9.83
C GLN A 109 3.84 4.43 9.89
N SER A 110 3.26 3.68 8.95
CA SER A 110 1.84 3.30 9.01
C SER A 110 0.84 4.44 8.81
N ARG A 111 1.31 5.64 8.45
CA ARG A 111 0.45 6.80 8.25
C ARG A 111 0.08 6.93 6.77
N VAL A 112 -1.23 6.95 6.53
CA VAL A 112 -1.85 7.06 5.21
C VAL A 112 -1.70 8.49 4.70
N VAL A 113 -0.97 8.66 3.60
CA VAL A 113 -0.90 9.96 2.91
C VAL A 113 -1.79 9.91 1.68
N SER A 114 -2.75 10.83 1.64
CA SER A 114 -3.78 10.87 0.61
C SER A 114 -3.99 12.32 0.14
N PRO A 115 -4.10 12.60 -1.17
CA PRO A 115 -4.38 13.95 -1.65
C PRO A 115 -5.71 14.45 -1.10
N LYS A 116 -5.77 15.66 -0.56
CA LYS A 116 -7.03 16.28 -0.08
C LYS A 116 -7.75 17.06 -1.16
N THR A 117 -7.07 17.45 -2.23
CA THR A 117 -7.63 18.29 -3.31
C THR A 117 -7.34 17.70 -4.69
N ARG A 118 -8.08 18.16 -5.71
CA ARG A 118 -7.87 17.76 -7.11
C ARG A 118 -6.44 18.09 -7.59
N ASN A 119 -5.91 19.25 -7.21
CA ASN A 119 -4.55 19.65 -7.61
C ASN A 119 -3.48 18.78 -6.95
N GLN A 120 -3.71 18.32 -5.72
CA GLN A 120 -2.81 17.37 -5.07
C GLN A 120 -2.83 16.00 -5.77
N LYS A 121 -4.00 15.55 -6.24
CA LYS A 121 -4.13 14.32 -7.04
C LYS A 121 -3.38 14.45 -8.36
N ALA A 122 -3.59 15.56 -9.09
CA ALA A 122 -2.86 15.83 -10.34
C ALA A 122 -1.34 15.91 -10.13
N TYR A 123 -0.88 16.52 -9.03
CA TYR A 123 0.54 16.58 -8.69
C TYR A 123 1.15 15.19 -8.47
N ILE A 124 0.44 14.32 -7.74
CA ILE A 124 0.83 12.92 -7.54
C ILE A 124 0.89 12.15 -8.86
N GLU A 125 -0.14 12.29 -9.70
CA GLU A 125 -0.19 11.61 -11.01
C GLU A 125 0.95 12.08 -11.91
N ALA A 126 1.27 13.38 -11.88
CA ALA A 126 2.43 13.91 -12.58
C ALA A 126 3.73 13.23 -12.13
N ILE A 127 3.94 13.04 -10.82
CA ILE A 127 5.15 12.38 -10.28
C ILE A 127 5.27 10.93 -10.77
N ARG A 128 4.15 10.22 -10.96
CA ARG A 128 4.16 8.83 -11.43
C ARG A 128 4.50 8.70 -12.92
N ASN A 129 4.05 9.67 -13.71
CA ASN A 129 4.05 9.54 -15.17
C ASN A 129 5.19 10.30 -15.86
N ASN A 130 6.00 11.05 -15.11
CA ASN A 130 7.07 11.88 -15.67
C ASN A 130 8.35 11.76 -14.84
N ASP A 131 9.50 11.82 -15.50
CA ASP A 131 10.81 11.78 -14.83
C ASP A 131 11.08 13.04 -13.98
N ILE A 132 10.54 14.19 -14.40
CA ILE A 132 10.73 15.49 -13.75
C ILE A 132 9.38 16.19 -13.59
N VAL A 133 9.09 16.69 -12.39
CA VAL A 133 7.85 17.39 -12.07
C VAL A 133 8.12 18.66 -11.26
N PHE A 134 7.59 19.78 -11.73
CA PHE A 134 7.61 21.06 -11.02
C PHE A 134 6.31 21.26 -10.24
N GLY A 135 6.40 21.20 -8.91
CA GLY A 135 5.28 21.50 -8.02
C GLY A 135 5.09 23.00 -7.83
N LEU A 136 4.22 23.61 -8.62
CA LEU A 136 3.85 25.03 -8.47
C LEU A 136 2.64 25.19 -7.55
N GLY A 137 2.62 26.26 -6.74
CA GLY A 137 1.44 26.66 -5.99
C GLY A 137 1.75 27.33 -4.64
N PRO A 138 0.73 27.86 -3.95
CA PRO A 138 0.89 28.63 -2.71
C PRO A 138 1.61 27.83 -1.62
N ALA A 139 2.24 28.53 -0.68
CA ALA A 139 2.79 27.92 0.52
C ALA A 139 1.71 27.14 1.30
N GLY A 140 2.10 26.07 2.01
CA GLY A 140 1.17 25.27 2.82
C GLY A 140 0.27 24.29 2.07
N THR A 141 0.31 24.23 0.73
CA THR A 141 -0.55 23.34 -0.07
C THR A 141 -0.09 21.87 -0.13
N GLY A 142 0.91 21.48 0.66
CA GLY A 142 1.34 20.09 0.81
C GLY A 142 2.26 19.56 -0.30
N LYS A 143 2.80 20.42 -1.18
CA LYS A 143 3.70 20.04 -2.29
C LYS A 143 4.88 19.17 -1.82
N THR A 144 5.67 19.70 -0.88
CA THR A 144 6.82 18.98 -0.30
C THR A 144 6.39 17.72 0.43
N TYR A 145 5.32 17.79 1.22
CA TYR A 145 4.83 16.65 1.99
C TYR A 145 4.42 15.47 1.09
N LEU A 146 3.67 15.74 0.02
CA LEU A 146 3.25 14.73 -0.94
C LEU A 146 4.43 14.18 -1.74
N ALA A 147 5.36 15.03 -2.19
CA ALA A 147 6.56 14.58 -2.89
C ALA A 147 7.43 13.65 -2.02
N VAL A 148 7.61 13.99 -0.75
CA VAL A 148 8.33 13.15 0.21
C VAL A 148 7.58 11.83 0.46
N ALA A 149 6.25 11.86 0.59
CA ALA A 149 5.46 10.64 0.74
C ALA A 149 5.59 9.70 -0.47
N MET A 150 5.60 10.24 -1.69
CA MET A 150 5.88 9.49 -2.92
C MET A 150 7.26 8.84 -2.88
N ALA A 151 8.29 9.62 -2.56
CA ALA A 151 9.67 9.15 -2.53
C ALA A 151 9.89 8.05 -1.49
N VAL A 152 9.34 8.22 -0.27
CA VAL A 152 9.40 7.22 0.80
C VAL A 152 8.66 5.95 0.42
N SER A 153 7.50 6.06 -0.24
CA SER A 153 6.76 4.91 -0.75
C SER A 153 7.59 4.12 -1.76
N ALA A 154 8.23 4.80 -2.73
CA ALA A 154 9.09 4.18 -3.73
C ALA A 154 10.33 3.51 -3.12
N LEU A 155 10.92 4.13 -2.07
CA LEU A 155 12.05 3.54 -1.36
C LEU A 155 11.64 2.28 -0.60
N THR A 156 10.50 2.32 0.09
CA THR A 156 10.02 1.20 0.92
C THR A 156 9.55 0.01 0.08
N SER A 157 8.99 0.26 -1.11
CA SER A 157 8.62 -0.78 -2.07
C SER A 157 9.81 -1.32 -2.87
N GLY A 158 11.01 -0.77 -2.68
CA GLY A 158 12.22 -1.18 -3.41
C GLY A 158 12.26 -0.70 -4.87
N GLN A 159 11.40 0.23 -5.27
CA GLN A 159 11.43 0.83 -6.61
C GLN A 159 12.65 1.74 -6.81
N VAL A 160 13.18 2.33 -5.73
CA VAL A 160 14.43 3.12 -5.75
C VAL A 160 15.38 2.66 -4.66
N ARG A 161 16.68 2.84 -4.88
CA ARG A 161 17.73 2.48 -3.92
C ARG A 161 17.95 3.54 -2.83
N SER A 162 17.75 4.81 -3.17
CA SER A 162 18.05 5.94 -2.28
C SER A 162 17.24 7.18 -2.64
N ILE A 163 16.99 8.03 -1.66
CA ILE A 163 16.35 9.35 -1.84
C ILE A 163 17.41 10.43 -1.60
N ILE A 164 17.48 11.42 -2.51
CA ILE A 164 18.34 12.60 -2.35
C ILE A 164 17.44 13.78 -2.03
N LEU A 165 17.67 14.42 -0.88
CA LEU A 165 16.97 15.64 -0.47
C LEU A 165 17.92 16.81 -0.60
N THR A 166 17.57 17.75 -1.48
CA THR A 166 18.32 18.99 -1.66
C THR A 166 17.47 20.17 -1.20
N ARG A 167 18.10 21.09 -0.47
CA ARG A 167 17.54 22.42 -0.24
C ARG A 167 18.40 23.44 -0.97
N PRO A 168 17.83 24.51 -1.54
CA PRO A 168 18.64 25.62 -2.02
C PRO A 168 19.47 26.17 -0.85
N ALA A 169 20.72 26.54 -1.12
CA ALA A 169 21.53 27.28 -0.16
C ALA A 169 20.85 28.63 0.11
N VAL A 170 20.60 28.93 1.37
CA VAL A 170 20.08 30.22 1.80
C VAL A 170 21.23 30.87 2.56
N GLU A 171 21.85 31.87 1.94
CA GLU A 171 22.85 32.70 2.59
C GLU A 171 22.10 33.56 3.61
N ALA A 172 22.14 33.14 4.88
CA ALA A 172 21.72 34.01 5.96
C ALA A 172 22.76 35.12 6.03
N GLY A 173 22.37 36.33 5.65
CA GLY A 173 23.19 37.52 5.82
C GLY A 173 23.58 37.68 7.29
N GLU A 174 24.79 37.26 7.62
CA GLU A 174 25.59 37.80 8.71
C GLU A 174 26.95 38.19 8.12
N LYS A 175 27.36 39.41 8.45
CA LYS A 175 28.54 40.11 7.93
C LYS A 175 29.78 39.20 7.97
N LEU A 176 30.36 38.94 6.80
CA LEU A 176 31.77 38.59 6.71
C LEU A 176 32.56 39.81 7.18
N GLY A 177 32.92 39.80 8.45
CA GLY A 177 34.06 40.54 8.95
C GLY A 177 35.32 39.84 8.45
N PHE A 178 35.83 40.31 7.32
CA PHE A 178 37.25 40.37 7.00
C PHE A 178 37.47 41.69 6.26
#